data_AF-A0A5J4WNR1-F1
#
_entry.id   AF-A0A5J4WNR1-F1
#
_cell.length_a   1.000
_cell.length_b   1.000
_cell.length_c   1.000
_cell.angle_alpha   90.00
_cell.angle_beta   90.00
_cell.angle_gamma   90.00
#
_symmetry.space_group_name_H-M   'P 1'
#
loop_
_entity.id
_entity.type
_entity.pdbx_description
1 polymer ?
#
loop_
_entity_poly.entity_id
_entity_poly.type
_entity_poly.pdbx_seq_one_letter_code
_entity_poly.pdbx_strand_id
1 'polypeptide(L)'
;MNWNKQYLTRIGCEAAYALLEENKESFLFAIEIGGIIDEVISLLNKLSIENINYQHLLPLFRITNFSNFEQRKILVEKGILKGLSKTFSSENDLVVSFSVFMASRILNGIGQLKGEGKQNPLFQELESDGTLTKLVEIFLTDKFDDIFVKVYSACSIGRIFKATQLPVEFGFQKPTHQFLQKNFFIR
;
A
#
# COMPACT_ATOMS: atom_id res chain seq x y z
N MET A 1 22.81 -8.47 -3.28
CA MET A 1 22.48 -9.81 -2.74
C MET A 1 22.93 -10.86 -3.76
N ASN A 2 23.39 -12.07 -3.38
CA ASN A 2 23.77 -13.07 -4.38
C ASN A 2 22.54 -13.65 -5.09
N TRP A 3 22.73 -14.17 -6.30
CA TRP A 3 21.65 -14.68 -7.16
C TRP A 3 20.83 -15.79 -6.47
N ASN A 4 21.50 -16.72 -5.77
CA ASN A 4 20.83 -17.81 -5.05
C ASN A 4 19.83 -17.28 -4.01
N LYS A 5 20.23 -16.25 -3.23
CA LYS A 5 19.36 -15.68 -2.20
C LYS A 5 18.18 -14.91 -2.81
N GLN A 6 18.39 -14.17 -3.91
CA GLN A 6 17.29 -13.53 -4.66
C GLN A 6 16.33 -14.56 -5.24
N TYR A 7 16.86 -15.66 -5.79
CA TYR A 7 16.06 -16.73 -6.36
C TYR A 7 15.19 -17.41 -5.29
N LEU A 8 15.78 -17.72 -4.14
CA LEU A 8 15.07 -18.34 -3.02
C LEU A 8 13.95 -17.46 -2.47
N THR A 9 14.20 -16.15 -2.27
CA THR A 9 13.17 -15.24 -1.77
C THR A 9 12.03 -15.07 -2.77
N ARG A 10 12.34 -15.02 -4.07
CA ARG A 10 11.34 -14.98 -5.14
C ARG A 10 10.46 -16.22 -5.13
N ILE A 11 11.06 -17.42 -5.15
CA ILE A 11 10.30 -18.69 -5.16
C ILE A 11 9.47 -18.84 -3.88
N GLY A 12 9.99 -18.43 -2.72
CA GLY A 12 9.26 -18.43 -1.46
C GLY A 12 7.99 -17.56 -1.53
N CYS A 13 8.08 -16.37 -2.11
CA CYS A 13 6.92 -15.50 -2.32
C CYS A 13 5.94 -16.06 -3.36
N GLU A 14 6.41 -16.69 -4.43
CA GLU A 14 5.55 -17.34 -5.42
C GLU A 14 4.79 -18.54 -4.83
N ALA A 15 5.46 -19.36 -4.01
CA ALA A 15 4.82 -20.46 -3.29
C ALA A 15 3.76 -19.94 -2.30
N ALA A 16 4.10 -18.91 -1.51
CA ALA A 16 3.14 -18.27 -0.61
C ALA A 16 1.94 -17.68 -1.37
N TYR A 17 2.17 -17.06 -2.53
CA TYR A 17 1.10 -16.56 -3.39
C TYR A 17 0.18 -17.70 -3.87
N ALA A 18 0.74 -18.81 -4.35
CA ALA A 18 -0.04 -19.96 -4.81
C ALA A 18 -0.90 -20.57 -3.69
N LEU A 19 -0.35 -20.70 -2.48
CA LEU A 19 -1.09 -21.17 -1.31
C LEU A 19 -2.29 -20.26 -0.96
N LEU A 20 -2.19 -18.96 -1.24
CA LEU A 20 -3.24 -17.97 -0.98
C LEU A 20 -4.25 -17.85 -2.14
N GLU A 21 -3.87 -18.20 -3.37
CA GLU A 21 -4.72 -18.03 -4.54
C GLU A 21 -5.87 -19.03 -4.56
N GLU A 22 -5.60 -20.28 -4.23
CA GLU A 22 -6.54 -21.39 -4.37
C GLU A 22 -7.29 -21.72 -3.07
N ASN A 23 -7.08 -20.95 -1.99
CA ASN A 23 -7.59 -21.31 -0.67
C ASN A 23 -8.03 -20.09 0.16
N LYS A 24 -9.35 -19.82 0.16
CA LYS A 24 -9.94 -18.76 0.99
C LYS A 24 -9.84 -19.03 2.49
N GLU A 25 -9.84 -20.30 2.90
CA GLU A 25 -9.73 -20.68 4.31
C GLU A 25 -8.30 -20.48 4.84
N SER A 26 -7.30 -20.63 3.96
CA SER A 26 -5.89 -20.32 4.27
C SER A 26 -5.64 -18.86 4.66
N PHE A 27 -6.56 -17.94 4.33
CA PHE A 27 -6.40 -16.53 4.64
C PHE A 27 -6.25 -16.27 6.14
N LEU A 28 -7.03 -16.95 6.99
CA LEU A 28 -6.99 -16.73 8.44
C LEU A 28 -5.61 -17.10 9.02
N PHE A 29 -5.04 -18.20 8.56
CA PHE A 29 -3.69 -18.64 8.93
C PHE A 29 -2.63 -17.70 8.36
N ALA A 30 -2.84 -17.16 7.16
CA ALA A 30 -1.90 -16.22 6.55
C ALA A 30 -1.72 -14.93 7.36
N ILE A 31 -2.75 -14.52 8.11
CA ILE A 31 -2.74 -13.30 8.94
C ILE A 31 -2.57 -13.57 10.44
N GLU A 32 -2.30 -14.82 10.86
CA GLU A 32 -2.04 -15.13 12.26
C GLU A 32 -0.65 -14.65 12.71
N ILE A 33 -0.34 -14.79 14.00
CA ILE A 33 0.97 -14.44 14.54
C ILE A 33 2.00 -15.43 14.00
N GLY A 34 3.05 -14.93 13.34
CA GLY A 34 4.04 -15.76 12.65
C GLY A 34 3.56 -16.30 11.29
N GLY A 35 2.40 -15.84 10.81
CA GLY A 35 1.86 -16.22 9.51
C GLY A 35 2.62 -15.60 8.34
N ILE A 36 2.17 -15.92 7.12
CA ILE A 36 2.76 -15.45 5.86
C ILE A 36 2.94 -13.93 5.83
N ILE A 37 1.98 -13.16 6.36
CA ILE A 37 2.06 -11.71 6.41
C ILE A 37 3.30 -11.20 7.16
N ASP A 38 3.63 -11.80 8.31
CA ASP A 38 4.72 -11.36 9.18
C ASP A 38 6.06 -11.67 8.52
N GLU A 39 6.18 -12.86 7.91
CA GLU A 39 7.38 -13.28 7.18
C GLU A 39 7.64 -12.43 5.93
N VAL A 40 6.59 -12.09 5.17
CA VAL A 40 6.75 -11.27 3.98
C VAL A 40 7.09 -9.82 4.34
N ILE A 41 6.47 -9.24 5.38
CA ILE A 41 6.86 -7.90 5.89
C ILE A 41 8.31 -7.93 6.40
N SER A 42 8.69 -8.96 7.16
CA SER A 42 10.06 -9.17 7.66
C SER A 42 11.07 -9.26 6.50
N LEU A 43 10.73 -9.98 5.44
CA LEU A 43 11.53 -10.08 4.23
C LEU A 43 11.71 -8.70 3.57
N LEU A 44 10.63 -7.97 3.31
CA LEU A 44 10.71 -6.63 2.70
C LEU A 44 11.57 -5.68 3.54
N ASN A 45 11.50 -5.77 4.87
CA ASN A 45 12.34 -4.96 5.76
C ASN A 45 13.84 -5.32 5.66
N LYS A 46 14.17 -6.59 5.45
CA LYS A 46 15.56 -7.08 5.32
C LYS A 46 16.19 -6.84 3.95
N LEU A 47 15.39 -6.77 2.88
CA LEU A 47 15.89 -6.52 1.53
C LEU A 47 16.23 -5.04 1.33
N SER A 48 17.30 -4.72 0.60
CA SER A 48 17.46 -3.35 0.10
C SER A 48 16.45 -3.09 -1.02
N ILE A 49 16.10 -1.82 -1.27
CA ILE A 49 15.05 -1.46 -2.22
C ILE A 49 15.34 -1.96 -3.64
N GLU A 50 16.61 -1.96 -4.05
CA GLU A 50 17.08 -2.42 -5.36
C GLU A 50 16.95 -3.95 -5.52
N ASN A 51 16.83 -4.68 -4.40
CA ASN A 51 16.63 -6.12 -4.40
C ASN A 51 15.14 -6.51 -4.25
N ILE A 52 14.22 -5.55 -4.14
CA ILE A 52 12.79 -5.82 -4.10
C ILE A 52 12.25 -5.81 -5.53
N ASN A 53 11.63 -6.90 -5.95
CA ASN A 53 10.89 -7.02 -7.21
C ASN A 53 9.40 -7.22 -6.92
N TYR A 54 8.57 -7.14 -7.95
CA TYR A 54 7.12 -7.26 -7.79
C TYR A 54 6.71 -8.66 -7.28
N GLN A 55 7.49 -9.71 -7.57
CA GLN A 55 7.25 -11.06 -7.08
C GLN A 55 7.27 -11.14 -5.55
N HIS A 56 8.14 -10.36 -4.87
CA HIS A 56 8.14 -10.29 -3.41
C HIS A 56 6.85 -9.69 -2.83
N LEU A 57 6.08 -8.95 -3.62
CA LEU A 57 4.83 -8.31 -3.21
C LEU A 57 3.59 -9.18 -3.45
N LEU A 58 3.71 -10.26 -4.22
CA LEU A 58 2.57 -11.10 -4.61
C LEU A 58 1.77 -11.63 -3.42
N PRO A 59 2.38 -12.15 -2.33
CA PRO A 59 1.60 -12.59 -1.16
C PRO A 59 0.83 -11.44 -0.51
N LEU A 60 1.47 -10.27 -0.32
CA LEU A 60 0.81 -9.10 0.25
C LEU A 60 -0.33 -8.61 -0.65
N PHE A 61 -0.15 -8.68 -1.96
CA PHE A 61 -1.17 -8.31 -2.93
C PHE A 61 -2.41 -9.19 -2.77
N ARG A 62 -2.24 -10.52 -2.67
CA ARG A 62 -3.38 -11.42 -2.42
C ARG A 62 -4.03 -11.17 -1.08
N ILE A 63 -3.24 -11.09 0.00
CA ILE A 63 -3.77 -10.83 1.34
C ILE A 63 -4.57 -9.51 1.34
N THR A 64 -4.02 -8.45 0.75
CA THR A 64 -4.69 -7.15 0.70
C THR A 64 -5.95 -7.18 -0.16
N ASN A 65 -5.93 -7.84 -1.32
CA ASN A 65 -7.07 -7.81 -2.24
C ASN A 65 -8.29 -8.59 -1.71
N PHE A 66 -8.04 -9.70 -1.01
CA PHE A 66 -9.08 -10.57 -0.46
C PHE A 66 -9.47 -10.24 0.98
N SER A 67 -8.71 -9.38 1.67
CA SER A 67 -9.08 -8.88 2.99
C SER A 67 -10.38 -8.06 2.98
N ASN A 68 -11.26 -8.35 3.94
CA ASN A 68 -12.35 -7.45 4.33
C ASN A 68 -11.81 -6.27 5.18
N PHE A 69 -12.68 -5.33 5.57
CA PHE A 69 -12.24 -4.13 6.27
C PHE A 69 -11.65 -4.41 7.65
N GLU A 70 -12.23 -5.32 8.44
CA GLU A 70 -11.69 -5.72 9.76
C GLU A 70 -10.33 -6.41 9.62
N GLN A 71 -10.17 -7.27 8.62
CA GLN A 71 -8.89 -7.90 8.32
C GLN A 71 -7.83 -6.87 7.94
N ARG A 72 -8.19 -5.79 7.21
CA ARG A 72 -7.23 -4.70 6.89
C ARG A 72 -6.75 -3.97 8.13
N LYS A 73 -7.57 -3.88 9.18
CA LYS A 73 -7.13 -3.35 10.47
C LYS A 73 -6.01 -4.21 11.07
N ILE A 74 -6.17 -5.54 11.02
CA ILE A 74 -5.12 -6.48 11.45
C ILE A 74 -3.84 -6.30 10.61
N LEU A 75 -3.96 -6.12 9.28
CA LEU A 75 -2.80 -5.89 8.42
C LEU A 75 -2.04 -4.60 8.81
N VAL A 76 -2.79 -3.54 9.15
CA VAL A 76 -2.20 -2.27 9.64
C VAL A 76 -1.48 -2.48 10.97
N GLU A 77 -2.10 -3.18 11.92
CA GLU A 77 -1.48 -3.51 13.22
C GLU A 77 -0.18 -4.32 13.06
N LYS A 78 -0.07 -5.12 11.99
CA LYS A 78 1.14 -5.85 11.62
C LYS A 78 2.19 -5.01 10.86
N GLY A 79 1.92 -3.74 10.60
CA GLY A 79 2.86 -2.82 9.98
C GLY A 79 2.95 -2.94 8.46
N ILE A 80 1.89 -3.43 7.79
CA ILE A 80 1.89 -3.56 6.32
C ILE A 80 2.20 -2.23 5.61
N LEU A 81 1.65 -1.11 6.11
CA LEU A 81 1.84 0.20 5.47
C LEU A 81 3.29 0.67 5.55
N LYS A 82 3.98 0.37 6.65
CA LYS A 82 5.41 0.64 6.80
C LYS A 82 6.25 -0.21 5.85
N GLY A 83 5.89 -1.48 5.67
CA GLY A 83 6.52 -2.36 4.68
C GLY A 83 6.36 -1.84 3.25
N LEU A 84 5.15 -1.37 2.90
CA LEU A 84 4.85 -0.77 1.59
C LEU A 84 5.47 0.61 1.39
N SER A 85 5.57 1.45 2.43
CA SER A 85 6.13 2.81 2.26
C SER A 85 7.63 2.81 1.96
N LYS A 86 8.32 1.70 2.26
CA LYS A 86 9.69 1.46 1.81
C LYS A 86 9.79 1.26 0.31
N THR A 87 8.80 0.62 -0.32
CA THR A 87 8.84 0.28 -1.75
C THR A 87 8.44 1.43 -2.67
N PHE A 88 7.90 2.51 -2.10
CA PHE A 88 7.56 3.76 -2.81
C PHE A 88 8.76 4.44 -3.48
N SER A 89 9.97 4.22 -2.97
CA SER A 89 11.21 4.77 -3.54
C SER A 89 11.86 3.83 -4.56
N SER A 90 11.16 2.79 -5.04
CA SER A 90 11.70 1.87 -6.04
C SER A 90 11.82 2.56 -7.41
N GLU A 91 12.86 2.19 -8.14
CA GLU A 91 13.00 2.48 -9.58
C GLU A 91 12.14 1.58 -10.46
N ASN A 92 11.51 0.55 -9.89
CA ASN A 92 10.70 -0.41 -10.63
C ASN A 92 9.21 -0.02 -10.58
N ASP A 93 8.65 0.37 -11.72
CA ASP A 93 7.25 0.79 -11.88
C ASP A 93 6.25 -0.24 -11.32
N LEU A 94 6.46 -1.54 -11.56
CA LEU A 94 5.57 -2.59 -11.06
C LEU A 94 5.62 -2.69 -9.54
N VAL A 95 6.80 -2.52 -8.94
CA VAL A 95 6.95 -2.50 -7.48
C VAL A 95 6.18 -1.33 -6.89
N VAL A 96 6.35 -0.12 -7.45
CA VAL A 96 5.64 1.07 -6.96
C VAL A 96 4.13 0.91 -7.18
N SER A 97 3.69 0.50 -8.36
CA SER A 97 2.29 0.31 -8.75
C SER A 97 1.55 -0.65 -7.81
N PHE A 98 2.10 -1.85 -7.56
CA PHE A 98 1.52 -2.81 -6.61
C PHE A 98 1.46 -2.24 -5.20
N SER A 99 2.50 -1.51 -4.79
CA SER A 99 2.60 -0.97 -3.43
C SER A 99 1.58 0.14 -3.19
N VAL A 100 1.46 1.10 -4.12
CA VAL A 100 0.48 2.18 -3.99
C VAL A 100 -0.95 1.65 -4.13
N PHE A 101 -1.18 0.64 -4.97
CA PHE A 101 -2.48 -0.03 -5.07
C PHE A 101 -2.91 -0.62 -3.73
N MET A 102 -2.05 -1.43 -3.11
CA MET A 102 -2.31 -2.07 -1.82
C MET A 102 -2.53 -1.04 -0.71
N ALA A 103 -1.67 -0.02 -0.63
CA ALA A 103 -1.83 1.09 0.32
C ALA A 103 -3.20 1.76 0.15
N SER A 104 -3.60 2.05 -1.09
CA SER A 104 -4.91 2.63 -1.40
C SER A 104 -6.07 1.76 -0.90
N ARG A 105 -5.98 0.44 -1.03
CA ARG A 105 -7.00 -0.53 -0.55
C ARG A 105 -7.08 -0.57 0.98
N ILE A 106 -5.93 -0.56 1.65
CA ILE A 106 -5.85 -0.55 3.11
C ILE A 106 -6.45 0.75 3.65
N LEU A 107 -5.98 1.89 3.16
CA LEU A 107 -6.48 3.23 3.53
C LEU A 107 -7.99 3.35 3.34
N ASN A 108 -8.52 2.76 2.26
CA ASN A 108 -9.96 2.71 2.03
C ASN A 108 -10.68 1.93 3.12
N GLY A 109 -10.19 0.74 3.46
CA GLY A 109 -10.81 -0.10 4.49
C GLY A 109 -10.87 0.61 5.83
N ILE A 110 -9.75 1.18 6.27
CA ILE A 110 -9.65 1.88 7.56
C ILE A 110 -10.52 3.15 7.57
N GLY A 111 -10.50 3.93 6.47
CA GLY A 111 -11.34 5.12 6.35
C GLY A 111 -12.84 4.82 6.34
N GLN A 112 -13.24 3.65 5.82
CA GLN A 112 -14.63 3.18 5.80
C GLN A 112 -15.08 2.69 7.18
N LEU A 113 -14.24 1.93 7.91
CA LEU A 113 -14.55 1.51 9.28
C LEU A 113 -14.80 2.69 10.23
N LYS A 114 -14.14 3.82 9.99
CA LYS A 114 -14.35 5.02 10.80
C LYS A 114 -15.71 5.72 10.53
N GLY A 115 -16.33 5.47 9.39
CA GLY A 115 -17.61 6.05 8.97
C GLY A 115 -17.49 7.35 8.16
N GLU A 116 -18.58 7.75 7.50
CA GLU A 116 -18.66 8.96 6.68
C GLU A 116 -18.43 10.24 7.49
N GLY A 117 -17.94 11.30 6.84
CA GLY A 117 -17.61 12.58 7.50
C GLY A 117 -16.49 12.53 8.55
N LYS A 118 -15.84 11.39 8.76
CA LYS A 118 -14.72 11.24 9.70
C LYS A 118 -13.38 11.12 8.99
N GLN A 119 -12.37 11.78 9.56
CA GLN A 119 -10.98 11.70 9.12
C GLN A 119 -10.45 10.28 9.20
N ASN A 120 -9.55 9.92 8.28
CA ASN A 120 -8.86 8.63 8.34
C ASN A 120 -8.02 8.54 9.62
N PRO A 121 -8.23 7.53 10.47
CA PRO A 121 -7.46 7.33 11.70
C PRO A 121 -5.94 7.30 11.50
N LEU A 122 -5.46 6.94 10.31
CA LEU A 122 -4.04 6.84 10.00
C LEU A 122 -3.42 8.17 9.54
N PHE A 123 -4.19 9.25 9.48
CA PHE A 123 -3.70 10.54 8.97
C PHE A 123 -2.41 11.00 9.69
N GLN A 124 -2.46 11.12 11.02
CA GLN A 124 -1.35 11.65 11.81
C GLN A 124 -0.11 10.75 11.72
N GLU A 125 -0.31 9.43 11.76
CA GLU A 125 0.79 8.45 11.66
C GLU A 125 1.51 8.59 10.32
N LEU A 126 0.77 8.60 9.21
CA LEU A 126 1.31 8.64 7.85
C LEU A 126 1.92 10.00 7.47
N GLU A 127 1.44 11.07 8.09
CA GLU A 127 2.07 12.38 8.01
C GLU A 127 3.40 12.37 8.77
N SER A 128 3.41 11.87 10.01
CA SER A 128 4.58 11.89 10.88
C SER A 128 5.72 10.98 10.41
N ASP A 129 5.41 9.85 9.77
CA ASP A 129 6.42 8.89 9.30
C ASP A 129 6.92 9.15 7.87
N GLY A 130 6.40 10.20 7.22
CA GLY A 130 6.76 10.61 5.87
C GLY A 130 6.13 9.77 4.75
N THR A 131 5.26 8.81 5.05
CA THR A 131 4.56 8.00 4.04
C THR A 131 3.68 8.86 3.16
N LEU A 132 2.97 9.84 3.73
CA LEU A 132 2.17 10.80 2.97
C LEU A 132 3.03 11.61 1.99
N THR A 133 4.18 12.10 2.44
CA THR A 133 5.12 12.86 1.60
C THR A 133 5.54 12.06 0.37
N LYS A 134 5.92 10.79 0.56
CA LYS A 134 6.29 9.90 -0.56
C LYS A 134 5.15 9.67 -1.54
N LEU A 135 3.91 9.54 -1.07
CA LEU A 135 2.75 9.41 -1.95
C LEU A 135 2.52 10.67 -2.79
N VAL A 136 2.74 11.86 -2.22
CA VAL A 136 2.67 13.13 -2.94
C VAL A 136 3.80 13.22 -3.97
N GLU A 137 5.03 12.86 -3.62
CA GLU A 137 6.16 12.81 -4.55
C GLU A 137 5.90 11.86 -5.73
N ILE A 138 5.38 10.65 -5.47
CA ILE A 138 4.98 9.69 -6.51
C ILE A 138 3.89 10.28 -7.42
N PHE A 139 2.93 11.01 -6.85
CA PHE A 139 1.85 11.60 -7.64
C PHE A 139 2.36 12.71 -8.58
N LEU A 140 3.30 13.53 -8.09
CA LEU A 140 3.81 14.70 -8.81
C LEU A 140 4.90 14.38 -9.82
N THR A 141 5.61 13.25 -9.69
CA THR A 141 6.66 12.87 -10.63
C THR A 141 6.10 12.35 -11.96
N ASP A 142 6.83 12.62 -13.04
CA ASP A 142 6.60 12.05 -14.37
C ASP A 142 7.50 10.84 -14.66
N LYS A 143 8.16 10.30 -13.62
CA LYS A 143 9.10 9.19 -13.72
C LYS A 143 8.46 7.86 -14.11
N PHE A 144 7.21 7.62 -13.71
CA PHE A 144 6.54 6.33 -13.89
C PHE A 144 5.64 6.37 -15.13
N ASP A 145 5.80 5.40 -16.02
CA ASP A 145 4.97 5.26 -17.23
C ASP A 145 3.60 4.66 -16.90
N ASP A 146 3.51 3.88 -15.83
CA ASP A 146 2.27 3.25 -15.41
C ASP A 146 1.28 4.28 -14.83
N ILE A 147 0.23 4.59 -15.59
CA ILE A 147 -0.86 5.49 -15.18
C ILE A 147 -1.50 5.07 -13.85
N PHE A 148 -1.50 3.78 -13.51
CA PHE A 148 -2.06 3.28 -12.26
C PHE A 148 -1.28 3.77 -11.04
N VAL A 149 0.02 4.06 -11.17
CA VAL A 149 0.83 4.65 -10.10
C VAL A 149 0.27 6.02 -9.71
N LYS A 150 -0.03 6.89 -10.69
CA LYS A 150 -0.63 8.21 -10.46
C LYS A 150 -2.06 8.10 -9.92
N VAL A 151 -2.87 7.18 -10.46
CA VAL A 151 -4.25 6.98 -9.99
C VAL A 151 -4.28 6.51 -8.54
N TYR A 152 -3.47 5.52 -8.17
CA TYR A 152 -3.52 4.93 -6.83
C TYR A 152 -2.80 5.80 -5.78
N SER A 153 -1.77 6.56 -6.15
CA SER A 153 -1.20 7.59 -5.27
C SER A 153 -2.23 8.69 -4.99
N ALA A 154 -2.91 9.22 -6.01
CA ALA A 154 -3.99 10.19 -5.85
C ALA A 154 -5.12 9.66 -4.94
N CYS A 155 -5.57 8.43 -5.18
CA CYS A 155 -6.60 7.81 -4.35
C CYS A 155 -6.11 7.58 -2.91
N SER A 156 -4.84 7.27 -2.70
CA SER A 156 -4.27 7.12 -1.36
C SER A 156 -4.26 8.46 -0.61
N ILE A 157 -3.79 9.53 -1.27
CA ILE A 157 -3.81 10.90 -0.72
C ILE A 157 -5.25 11.32 -0.38
N GLY A 158 -6.19 11.15 -1.31
CA GLY A 158 -7.60 11.48 -1.08
C GLY A 158 -8.21 10.72 0.11
N ARG A 159 -7.84 9.45 0.28
CA ARG A 159 -8.32 8.64 1.43
C ARG A 159 -7.65 8.98 2.75
N ILE A 160 -6.41 9.48 2.74
CA ILE A 160 -5.72 9.97 3.93
C ILE A 160 -6.41 11.24 4.42
N PHE A 161 -6.64 12.19 3.51
CA PHE A 161 -7.32 13.46 3.81
C PHE A 161 -8.85 13.38 3.80
N LYS A 162 -9.44 12.18 3.76
CA LYS A 162 -10.90 12.01 3.81
C LYS A 162 -11.50 12.91 4.91
N ALA A 163 -12.54 13.67 4.59
CA ALA A 163 -13.20 14.62 5.51
C ALA A 163 -12.26 15.68 6.15
N THR A 164 -11.17 16.07 5.49
CA THR A 164 -10.24 17.13 5.93
C THR A 164 -9.73 17.86 4.70
N GLN A 165 -9.59 19.19 4.70
CA GLN A 165 -9.19 19.91 3.50
C GLN A 165 -7.82 19.47 2.95
N LEU A 166 -7.71 19.33 1.63
CA LEU A 166 -6.46 19.02 0.97
C LEU A 166 -5.55 20.27 0.93
N PRO A 167 -4.29 20.19 1.37
CA PRO A 167 -3.34 21.30 1.34
C PRO A 167 -3.17 21.85 -0.07
N VAL A 168 -3.11 23.18 -0.19
CA VAL A 168 -2.92 23.88 -1.47
C VAL A 168 -1.47 23.72 -1.94
N GLU A 169 -0.56 23.53 -0.99
CA GLU A 169 0.89 23.43 -1.14
C GLU A 169 1.32 22.17 -1.90
N PHE A 170 0.46 21.16 -2.01
CA PHE A 170 0.76 19.95 -2.79
C PHE A 170 0.79 20.17 -4.30
N GLY A 171 0.51 21.39 -4.79
CA GLY A 171 0.75 21.76 -6.18
C GLY A 171 -0.13 21.03 -7.20
N PHE A 172 -1.23 20.40 -6.76
CA PHE A 172 -2.14 19.73 -7.65
C PHE A 172 -2.74 20.71 -8.66
N GLN A 173 -2.73 20.33 -9.94
CA GLN A 173 -3.47 21.08 -10.95
C GLN A 173 -4.94 21.20 -10.52
N LYS A 174 -5.57 22.36 -10.78
CA LYS A 174 -6.95 22.65 -10.36
C LYS A 174 -7.94 21.48 -10.63
N PRO A 175 -7.91 20.79 -11.80
CA PRO A 175 -8.81 19.67 -12.05
C PRO A 175 -8.58 18.47 -11.13
N THR A 176 -7.32 18.14 -10.81
CA THR A 176 -6.96 17.07 -9.87
C THR A 176 -7.40 17.44 -8.45
N HIS A 177 -7.14 18.68 -8.04
CA HIS A 177 -7.55 19.17 -6.72
C HIS A 177 -9.08 19.09 -6.57
N GLN A 178 -9.82 19.51 -7.60
CA GLN A 178 -11.29 19.40 -7.65
C GLN A 178 -11.78 17.96 -7.70
N PHE A 179 -11.13 17.08 -8.47
CA PHE A 179 -11.47 15.65 -8.53
C PHE A 179 -11.29 15.00 -7.17
N LEU A 180 -10.16 15.23 -6.51
CA LEU A 180 -9.89 14.70 -5.18
C LEU A 180 -10.92 15.22 -4.20
N GLN A 181 -11.11 16.55 -4.11
CA GLN A 181 -12.13 17.17 -3.26
C GLN A 181 -13.53 16.58 -3.47
N LYS A 182 -13.98 16.45 -4.72
CA LYS A 182 -15.31 15.95 -5.05
C LYS A 182 -15.52 14.49 -4.65
N ASN A 183 -14.51 13.63 -4.83
CA ASN A 183 -14.67 12.18 -4.67
C ASN A 183 -14.32 11.68 -3.26
N PHE A 184 -13.54 12.45 -2.49
CA PHE A 184 -13.07 12.00 -1.17
C PHE A 184 -13.39 12.94 -0.01
N PHE A 185 -13.81 14.19 -0.27
CA PHE A 185 -13.77 15.22 0.77
C PHE A 185 -15.13 15.72 1.25
N ILE A 186 -16.27 15.45 0.59
CA ILE A 186 -17.57 15.93 1.11
C ILE A 186 -18.75 15.01 0.73
N ARG A 187 -19.37 14.38 1.74
CA ARG A 187 -20.61 14.84 2.39
C ARG A 187 -20.48 14.71 3.90
#